data_AF-A0A2S4WN38-F1
#
_entry.id   AF-A0A2S4WN38-F1
#
_cell.length_a   1.000
_cell.length_b   1.000
_cell.length_c   1.000
_cell.angle_alpha   90.00
_cell.angle_beta   90.00
_cell.angle_gamma   90.00
#
_symmetry.space_group_name_H-M   'P 1'
#
loop_
_entity.id
_entity.type
_entity.pdbx_description
1 polymer ?
#
loop_
_entity_poly.entity_id
_entity_poly.type
_entity_poly.pdbx_seq_one_letter_code
_entity_poly.pdbx_strand_id
1 'polypeptide(L)'
;MFRRGAVQTDLDRMDALAITPLCLRVAFSLDNLLGYVPLWADDPSYIREVAREVAAGMPKCRCSNCAPVEAETLLECLTITNQDNFDMVMRDELAPPSKYNLKHKYPSRAAPVKKRKFTPADEAEIKEFTGLLLHDMIAYYDNVVSPGGSVQGCDLFDEDDCVAILANLDNISDAPSLRNIVGGECFVGQLEWLHKWICDFRTSATHTRSIATQGPAASKKSRSTVLVTPKEALVVRKRVHIPGQPSKKAQAAETRHRVSLENQRKAEQAIHIKDAREHQLAEIVEASWAANAERLSREAP
;
A
#
# COMPACT_ATOMS: atom_id res chain seq x y z
N MET A 1 9.61 -20.48 -11.19
CA MET A 1 10.75 -20.39 -12.13
C MET A 1 10.42 -21.32 -13.27
N PHE A 2 10.20 -20.77 -14.45
CA PHE A 2 9.73 -21.50 -15.62
C PHE A 2 10.82 -22.44 -16.16
N ARG A 3 10.42 -23.59 -16.71
CA ARG A 3 11.32 -24.57 -17.31
C ARG A 3 10.69 -25.09 -18.61
N ARG A 4 11.51 -25.25 -19.66
CA ARG A 4 11.07 -25.79 -20.94
C ARG A 4 10.49 -27.20 -20.74
N GLY A 5 9.31 -27.45 -21.30
CA GLY A 5 8.60 -28.73 -21.19
C GLY A 5 8.01 -29.06 -19.82
N ALA A 6 8.08 -28.16 -18.83
CA ALA A 6 7.37 -28.34 -17.57
C ALA A 6 5.87 -28.03 -17.73
N VAL A 7 5.02 -28.78 -17.03
CA VAL A 7 3.58 -28.49 -16.93
C VAL A 7 3.40 -27.18 -16.18
N GLN A 8 2.56 -26.28 -16.70
CA GLN A 8 2.15 -25.05 -16.01
C GLN A 8 0.90 -25.33 -15.18
N THR A 9 0.90 -24.96 -13.90
CA THR A 9 -0.32 -24.86 -13.09
C THR A 9 -1.09 -23.58 -13.45
N ASP A 10 -2.33 -23.40 -12.98
CA ASP A 10 -3.08 -22.16 -13.23
C ASP A 10 -2.38 -20.91 -12.69
N LEU A 11 -1.62 -21.02 -11.59
CA LEU A 11 -0.76 -19.94 -11.10
C LEU A 11 0.41 -19.67 -12.06
N ASP A 12 1.06 -20.72 -12.57
CA ASP A 12 2.14 -20.57 -13.55
C ASP A 12 1.62 -19.98 -14.87
N ARG A 13 0.39 -20.30 -15.28
CA ARG A 13 -0.27 -19.75 -16.50
C ARG A 13 -0.53 -18.25 -16.36
N MET A 14 -1.02 -17.79 -15.21
CA MET A 14 -1.17 -16.36 -14.93
C MET A 14 0.17 -15.62 -14.92
N ASP A 15 1.18 -16.17 -14.22
CA ASP A 15 2.52 -15.60 -14.20
C ASP A 15 3.16 -15.61 -15.62
N ALA A 16 2.93 -16.66 -16.41
CA ALA A 16 3.44 -16.78 -17.78
C ALA A 16 2.79 -15.78 -18.74
N LEU A 17 1.48 -15.54 -18.61
CA LEU A 17 0.77 -14.55 -19.41
C LEU A 17 1.24 -13.12 -19.12
N ALA A 18 1.61 -12.82 -17.87
CA ALA A 18 2.14 -11.52 -17.48
C ALA A 18 3.56 -11.24 -18.02
N ILE A 19 4.32 -12.28 -18.39
CA ILE A 19 5.73 -12.16 -18.82
C ILE A 19 5.98 -12.63 -20.25
N THR A 20 5.00 -13.24 -20.93
CA THR A 20 5.22 -13.80 -22.26
C THR A 20 5.61 -12.67 -23.23
N PRO A 21 6.74 -12.80 -23.94
CA PRO A 21 7.17 -11.81 -24.92
C PRO A 21 6.57 -12.08 -26.32
N LEU A 22 5.73 -13.10 -26.45
CA LEU A 22 5.19 -13.58 -27.71
C LEU A 22 3.85 -12.92 -28.07
N CYS A 23 3.33 -13.16 -29.27
CA CYS A 23 2.04 -12.62 -29.69
C CYS A 23 0.92 -13.05 -28.74
N LEU A 24 0.28 -12.08 -28.04
CA LEU A 24 -0.76 -12.38 -27.05
C LEU A 24 -1.96 -13.11 -27.67
N ARG A 25 -2.35 -12.79 -28.92
CA ARG A 25 -3.44 -13.50 -29.63
C ARG A 25 -3.14 -15.00 -29.77
N VAL A 26 -1.92 -15.33 -30.18
CA VAL A 26 -1.46 -16.72 -30.31
C VAL A 26 -1.28 -17.36 -28.93
N ALA A 27 -0.76 -16.63 -27.94
CA ALA A 27 -0.58 -17.12 -26.58
C ALA A 27 -1.93 -17.51 -25.93
N PHE A 28 -2.97 -16.67 -26.07
CA PHE A 28 -4.33 -17.00 -25.67
C PHE A 28 -4.92 -18.18 -26.45
N SER A 29 -4.63 -18.31 -27.75
CA SER A 29 -5.07 -19.47 -28.54
C SER A 29 -4.49 -20.77 -28.01
N LEU A 30 -3.17 -20.82 -27.76
CA LEU A 30 -2.51 -21.98 -27.18
C LEU A 30 -2.95 -22.27 -25.74
N ASP A 31 -3.15 -21.24 -24.91
CA ASP A 31 -3.60 -21.43 -23.53
C ASP A 31 -5.00 -22.05 -23.48
N ASN A 32 -5.91 -21.61 -24.35
CA ASN A 32 -7.26 -22.18 -24.46
C ASN A 32 -7.29 -23.60 -25.08
N LEU A 33 -6.37 -23.90 -26.02
CA LEU A 33 -6.37 -25.18 -26.75
C LEU A 33 -5.52 -26.27 -26.09
N LEU A 34 -4.41 -25.89 -25.44
CA LEU A 34 -3.37 -26.79 -24.93
C LEU A 34 -3.11 -26.62 -23.42
N GLY A 35 -3.71 -25.61 -22.76
CA GLY A 35 -3.59 -25.40 -21.32
C GLY A 35 -2.24 -24.84 -20.85
N TYR A 36 -1.51 -24.12 -21.70
CA TYR A 36 -0.27 -23.45 -21.32
C TYR A 36 -0.01 -22.18 -22.14
N VAL A 37 0.69 -21.22 -21.52
CA VAL A 37 1.14 -20.00 -22.20
C VAL A 37 2.56 -20.20 -22.74
N PRO A 38 2.82 -19.97 -24.04
CA PRO A 38 4.16 -20.10 -24.60
C PRO A 38 5.08 -18.96 -24.13
N LEU A 39 6.33 -19.27 -23.80
CA LEU A 39 7.34 -18.29 -23.35
C LEU A 39 8.54 -18.14 -24.29
N TRP A 40 8.69 -19.03 -25.28
CA TRP A 40 9.82 -19.04 -26.20
C TRP A 40 9.37 -19.13 -27.66
N ALA A 41 10.02 -18.37 -28.54
CA ALA A 41 9.61 -18.24 -29.94
C ALA A 41 9.81 -19.53 -30.77
N ASP A 42 10.65 -20.45 -30.29
CA ASP A 42 10.92 -21.76 -30.90
C ASP A 42 9.93 -22.86 -30.46
N ASP A 43 8.89 -22.52 -29.68
CA ASP A 43 7.82 -23.46 -29.32
C ASP A 43 7.09 -23.98 -30.59
N PRO A 44 7.06 -25.30 -30.85
CA PRO A 44 6.47 -25.86 -32.06
C PRO A 44 4.95 -25.61 -32.19
N SER A 45 4.22 -25.49 -31.08
CA SER A 45 2.79 -25.15 -31.10
C SER A 45 2.61 -23.68 -31.46
N TYR A 46 3.44 -22.78 -30.93
CA TYR A 46 3.44 -21.36 -31.28
C TYR A 46 3.71 -21.15 -32.78
N ILE A 47 4.75 -21.80 -33.31
CA ILE A 47 5.09 -21.73 -34.74
C ILE A 47 3.93 -22.24 -35.62
N ARG A 48 3.31 -23.37 -35.26
CA ARG A 48 2.16 -23.91 -36.00
C ARG A 48 0.95 -22.98 -35.97
N GLU A 49 0.66 -22.37 -34.82
CA GLU A 49 -0.49 -21.47 -34.69
C GLU A 49 -0.28 -20.16 -35.44
N VAL A 50 0.93 -19.58 -35.39
CA VAL A 50 1.31 -18.43 -36.25
C VAL A 50 1.13 -18.79 -37.73
N ALA A 51 1.61 -19.97 -38.16
CA ALA A 51 1.45 -20.41 -39.54
C ALA A 51 -0.03 -20.63 -39.92
N ARG A 52 -0.86 -21.11 -39.00
CA ARG A 52 -2.32 -21.24 -39.19
C ARG A 52 -3.00 -19.89 -39.33
N GLU A 53 -2.67 -18.90 -38.50
CA GLU A 53 -3.22 -17.54 -38.61
C GLU A 53 -2.91 -16.92 -39.98
N VAL A 54 -1.67 -17.07 -40.46
CA VAL A 54 -1.24 -16.59 -41.78
C VAL A 54 -1.98 -17.32 -42.90
N ALA A 55 -2.05 -18.65 -42.85
CA ALA A 55 -2.76 -19.46 -43.86
C ALA A 55 -4.28 -19.17 -43.89
N ALA A 56 -4.87 -18.78 -42.76
CA ALA A 56 -6.26 -18.34 -42.66
C ALA A 56 -6.50 -16.88 -43.08
N GLY A 57 -5.46 -16.16 -43.52
CA GLY A 57 -5.56 -14.75 -43.93
C GLY A 57 -5.90 -13.79 -42.78
N MET A 58 -5.59 -14.15 -41.53
CA MET A 58 -5.90 -13.30 -40.38
C MET A 58 -5.01 -12.03 -40.40
N PRO A 59 -5.54 -10.85 -40.02
CA PRO A 59 -4.76 -9.61 -39.99
C PRO A 59 -3.59 -9.70 -38.99
N LYS A 60 -2.49 -9.00 -39.28
CA LYS A 60 -1.32 -8.91 -38.37
C LYS A 60 -1.77 -8.42 -37.00
N CYS A 61 -1.30 -9.09 -35.94
CA CYS A 61 -1.72 -8.76 -34.58
C CYS A 61 -1.14 -7.40 -34.15
N ARG A 62 -1.97 -6.56 -33.51
CA ARG A 62 -1.59 -5.25 -32.92
C ARG A 62 -1.58 -5.27 -31.38
N CYS A 63 -1.34 -6.44 -30.76
CA CYS A 63 -1.14 -6.51 -29.30
C CYS A 63 0.20 -5.86 -28.89
N SER A 64 0.36 -5.53 -27.60
CA SER A 64 1.56 -4.88 -27.05
C SER A 64 2.88 -5.56 -27.42
N ASN A 65 2.89 -6.88 -27.57
CA ASN A 65 4.10 -7.64 -27.92
C ASN A 65 4.39 -7.68 -29.44
N CYS A 66 3.41 -7.31 -30.27
CA CYS A 66 3.55 -7.26 -31.74
C CYS A 66 3.67 -5.83 -32.28
N ALA A 67 3.11 -4.85 -31.57
CA ALA A 67 3.07 -3.43 -31.89
C ALA A 67 3.37 -2.60 -30.61
N PRO A 68 4.60 -2.67 -30.07
CA PRO A 68 4.93 -2.08 -28.76
C PRO A 68 4.92 -0.55 -28.78
N VAL A 69 5.33 0.08 -29.88
CA VAL A 69 5.38 1.55 -30.02
C VAL A 69 3.96 2.12 -30.10
N GLU A 70 3.09 1.45 -30.83
CA GLU A 70 1.67 1.76 -30.97
C GLU A 70 0.93 1.56 -29.63
N ALA A 71 1.27 0.50 -28.88
CA ALA A 71 0.72 0.27 -27.55
C ALA A 71 1.18 1.30 -26.49
N GLU A 72 2.43 1.76 -26.56
CA GLU A 72 2.91 2.88 -25.72
C GLU A 72 2.20 4.18 -26.09
N THR A 73 2.08 4.47 -27.39
CA THR A 73 1.34 5.63 -27.92
C THR A 73 -0.12 5.63 -27.46
N LEU A 74 -0.79 4.47 -27.55
CA LEU A 74 -2.15 4.25 -27.03
C LEU A 74 -2.25 4.60 -25.54
N LEU A 75 -1.31 4.14 -24.73
CA LEU A 75 -1.29 4.40 -23.28
C LEU A 75 -1.16 5.89 -22.95
N GLU A 76 -0.38 6.66 -23.72
CA GLU A 76 -0.35 8.13 -23.57
C GLU A 76 -1.68 8.77 -23.98
N CYS A 77 -2.26 8.30 -25.08
CA CYS A 77 -3.55 8.78 -25.61
C CYS A 77 -4.74 8.50 -24.68
N LEU A 78 -4.73 7.43 -23.86
CA LEU A 78 -5.82 7.12 -22.92
C LEU A 78 -6.19 8.29 -21.99
N THR A 79 -5.25 9.20 -21.71
CA THR A 79 -5.50 10.39 -20.88
C THR A 79 -6.37 11.46 -21.53
N ILE A 80 -6.55 11.41 -22.86
CA ILE A 80 -7.40 12.31 -23.66
C ILE A 80 -8.49 11.58 -24.46
N THR A 81 -8.57 10.25 -24.34
CA THR A 81 -9.62 9.44 -24.97
C THR A 81 -10.98 9.71 -24.34
N ASN A 82 -11.99 9.87 -25.18
CA ASN A 82 -13.40 10.05 -24.83
C ASN A 82 -14.30 9.36 -25.88
N GLN A 83 -15.61 9.51 -25.78
CA GLN A 83 -16.56 8.86 -26.69
C GLN A 83 -16.45 9.39 -28.14
N ASP A 84 -16.13 10.67 -28.31
CA ASP A 84 -16.09 11.33 -29.62
C ASP A 84 -14.84 10.99 -30.44
N ASN A 85 -13.73 10.62 -29.78
CA ASN A 85 -12.45 10.29 -30.42
C ASN A 85 -12.04 8.80 -30.34
N PHE A 86 -12.87 7.94 -29.75
CA PHE A 86 -12.58 6.51 -29.61
C PHE A 86 -12.26 5.81 -30.95
N ASP A 87 -12.99 6.12 -32.01
CA ASP A 87 -12.74 5.55 -33.34
C ASP A 87 -11.39 5.99 -33.94
N MET A 88 -10.83 7.12 -33.52
CA MET A 88 -9.48 7.53 -33.92
C MET A 88 -8.42 6.71 -33.18
N VAL A 89 -8.66 6.39 -31.91
CA VAL A 89 -7.78 5.51 -31.10
C VAL A 89 -7.70 4.12 -31.71
N MET A 90 -8.82 3.54 -32.13
CA MET A 90 -8.85 2.21 -32.78
C MET A 90 -8.05 2.16 -34.09
N ARG A 91 -7.89 3.31 -34.77
CA ARG A 91 -7.21 3.48 -36.06
C ARG A 91 -5.77 4.01 -35.96
N ASP A 92 -5.22 4.18 -34.76
CA ASP A 92 -3.92 4.84 -34.50
C ASP A 92 -3.83 6.28 -35.04
N GLU A 93 -4.97 6.97 -35.18
CA GLU A 93 -5.06 8.35 -35.69
C GLU A 93 -5.00 9.42 -34.59
N LEU A 94 -5.12 9.05 -33.32
CA LEU A 94 -5.04 9.98 -32.19
C LEU A 94 -3.58 10.17 -31.76
N ALA A 95 -3.07 11.40 -31.90
CA ALA A 95 -1.73 11.76 -31.44
C ALA A 95 -1.67 11.94 -29.91
N PRO A 96 -0.57 11.53 -29.25
CA PRO A 96 -0.39 11.73 -27.81
C PRO A 96 -0.52 13.20 -27.37
N PRO A 97 -1.06 13.47 -26.17
CA PRO A 97 -1.10 14.81 -25.64
C PRO A 97 0.30 15.37 -25.46
N SER A 98 0.53 16.57 -25.99
CA SER A 98 1.77 17.30 -25.80
C SER A 98 2.07 17.49 -24.30
N LYS A 99 3.23 16.97 -23.86
CA LYS A 99 3.67 16.93 -22.45
C LYS A 99 3.99 18.33 -21.89
N TYR A 100 2.96 19.11 -21.59
CA TYR A 100 3.09 20.44 -21.00
C TYR A 100 3.56 20.36 -19.54
N ASN A 101 4.65 21.08 -19.22
CA ASN A 101 5.14 21.17 -17.86
C ASN A 101 4.28 22.16 -17.03
N LEU A 102 3.18 21.64 -16.47
CA LEU A 102 2.23 22.41 -15.67
C LEU A 102 2.79 22.90 -14.31
N LYS A 103 4.04 22.56 -13.92
CA LYS A 103 4.64 22.99 -12.64
C LYS A 103 4.66 24.51 -12.46
N HIS A 104 4.73 25.28 -13.54
CA HIS A 104 4.68 26.75 -13.51
C HIS A 104 3.25 27.33 -13.41
N LYS A 105 2.22 26.51 -13.65
CA LYS A 105 0.81 26.91 -13.64
C LYS A 105 0.10 26.57 -12.32
N TYR A 106 0.60 25.57 -11.59
CA TYR A 106 0.14 25.30 -10.23
C TYR A 106 0.74 26.33 -9.26
N PRO A 107 -0.06 26.88 -8.32
CA PRO A 107 0.49 27.69 -7.24
C PRO A 107 1.49 26.86 -6.43
N SER A 108 2.51 27.52 -5.87
CA SER A 108 3.44 26.89 -4.94
C SER A 108 2.65 26.14 -3.87
N ARG A 109 3.03 24.88 -3.59
CA ARG A 109 2.38 24.08 -2.53
C ARG A 109 2.30 24.93 -1.27
N ALA A 110 1.09 25.04 -0.71
CA ALA A 110 0.88 25.73 0.55
C ALA A 110 1.83 25.15 1.61
N ALA A 111 2.36 26.02 2.49
CA ALA A 111 3.23 25.58 3.56
C ALA A 111 2.51 24.49 4.39
N PRO A 112 3.17 23.37 4.71
CA PRO A 112 2.51 22.27 5.41
C PRO A 112 1.99 22.76 6.77
N VAL A 113 0.69 22.61 6.97
CA VAL A 113 0.03 22.96 8.23
C VAL A 113 0.63 22.09 9.34
N LYS A 114 1.02 22.71 10.45
CA LYS A 114 1.64 22.00 11.56
C LYS A 114 0.58 21.26 12.38
N LYS A 115 0.41 19.96 12.12
CA LYS A 115 -0.36 19.07 13.00
C LYS A 115 0.35 18.86 14.35
N ARG A 116 -0.41 18.65 15.42
CA ARG A 116 0.10 18.28 16.75
C ARG A 116 0.94 17.01 16.64
N LYS A 117 2.06 16.98 17.34
CA LYS A 117 2.85 15.76 17.54
C LYS A 117 2.51 15.19 18.90
N PHE A 118 2.01 13.96 18.92
CA PHE A 118 1.77 13.25 20.16
C PHE A 118 3.07 12.73 20.79
N THR A 119 3.01 12.60 22.10
CA THR A 119 4.03 12.07 23.00
C THR A 119 3.38 11.00 23.89
N PRO A 120 4.14 10.19 24.62
CA PRO A 120 3.56 9.21 25.54
C PRO A 120 2.66 9.80 26.64
N ALA A 121 2.73 11.11 26.91
CA ALA A 121 1.84 11.77 27.86
C ALA A 121 0.42 11.98 27.30
N ASP A 122 0.25 11.94 25.98
CA ASP A 122 -1.03 12.20 25.29
C ASP A 122 -1.88 10.92 25.12
N GLU A 123 -1.36 9.74 25.49
CA GLU A 123 -2.00 8.42 25.29
C GLU A 123 -3.42 8.34 25.88
N ALA A 124 -3.64 8.95 27.05
CA ALA A 124 -4.95 9.01 27.68
C ALA A 124 -5.96 9.88 26.89
N GLU A 125 -5.51 11.03 26.39
CA GLU A 125 -6.34 11.94 25.57
C GLU A 125 -6.69 11.31 24.22
N ILE A 126 -5.72 10.67 23.57
CA ILE A 126 -5.93 9.95 22.30
C ILE A 126 -6.99 8.86 22.50
N LYS A 127 -6.87 8.07 23.57
CA LYS A 127 -7.79 6.96 23.85
C LYS A 127 -9.20 7.46 24.21
N GLU A 128 -9.31 8.53 24.99
CA GLU A 128 -10.61 9.14 25.32
C GLU A 128 -11.29 9.72 24.08
N PHE A 129 -10.56 10.51 23.28
CA PHE A 129 -11.08 11.11 22.06
C PHE A 129 -11.51 10.06 21.02
N THR A 130 -10.62 9.11 20.73
CA THR A 130 -10.88 8.02 19.76
C THR A 130 -12.04 7.17 20.22
N GLY A 131 -12.10 6.81 21.51
CA GLY A 131 -13.21 6.03 22.06
C GLY A 131 -14.57 6.70 21.92
N LEU A 132 -14.65 8.03 22.11
CA LEU A 132 -15.88 8.80 21.94
C LEU A 132 -16.26 8.96 20.46
N LEU A 133 -15.33 9.42 19.62
CA LEU A 133 -15.59 9.69 18.21
C LEU A 133 -15.96 8.42 17.44
N LEU A 134 -15.19 7.34 17.62
CA LEU A 134 -15.42 6.07 16.93
C LEU A 134 -16.75 5.45 17.35
N HIS A 135 -17.09 5.48 18.64
CA HIS A 135 -18.37 5.01 19.15
C HIS A 135 -19.55 5.77 18.51
N ASP A 136 -19.51 7.10 18.55
CA ASP A 136 -20.62 7.93 18.07
C ASP A 136 -20.76 7.85 16.55
N MET A 137 -19.65 7.71 15.82
CA MET A 137 -19.63 7.56 14.36
C MET A 137 -20.25 6.22 13.95
N ILE A 138 -19.79 5.11 14.55
CA ILE A 138 -20.35 3.77 14.29
C ILE A 138 -21.84 3.74 14.65
N ALA A 139 -22.21 4.27 15.82
CA ALA A 139 -23.60 4.34 16.24
C ALA A 139 -24.46 5.19 15.30
N TYR A 140 -23.94 6.30 14.77
CA TYR A 140 -24.65 7.10 13.77
C TYR A 140 -24.83 6.35 12.45
N TYR A 141 -23.78 5.69 11.94
CA TYR A 141 -23.85 4.96 10.69
C TYR A 141 -24.81 3.76 10.79
N ASP A 142 -24.62 2.90 11.79
CA ASP A 142 -25.37 1.64 11.94
C ASP A 142 -26.85 1.86 12.31
N ASN A 143 -27.22 3.00 12.90
CA ASN A 143 -28.61 3.29 13.33
C ASN A 143 -29.33 4.37 12.51
N VAL A 144 -28.61 5.20 11.73
CA VAL A 144 -29.21 6.32 10.97
C VAL A 144 -28.92 6.24 9.48
N VAL A 145 -27.69 5.88 9.09
CA VAL A 145 -27.27 5.87 7.67
C VAL A 145 -27.64 4.56 6.98
N SER A 146 -27.33 3.42 7.61
CA SER A 146 -27.53 2.09 7.03
C SER A 146 -28.07 1.06 8.05
N PRO A 147 -29.30 1.23 8.59
CA PRO A 147 -29.86 0.30 9.57
C PRO A 147 -30.00 -1.12 9.02
N GLY A 148 -29.21 -2.05 9.56
CA GLY A 148 -29.16 -3.44 9.09
C GLY A 148 -28.44 -3.64 7.75
N GLY A 149 -27.58 -2.71 7.35
CA GLY A 149 -26.74 -2.83 6.16
C GLY A 149 -25.72 -3.98 6.25
N SER A 150 -25.17 -4.38 5.09
CA SER A 150 -24.14 -5.42 4.99
C SER A 150 -22.70 -4.91 5.25
N VAL A 151 -22.53 -3.59 5.34
CA VAL A 151 -21.30 -2.88 5.70
C VAL A 151 -21.58 -2.20 7.03
N GLN A 152 -20.65 -2.25 7.96
CA GLN A 152 -20.77 -1.65 9.30
C GLN A 152 -19.95 -0.36 9.40
N GLY A 153 -20.26 0.51 10.36
CA GLY A 153 -19.51 1.77 10.54
C GLY A 153 -18.00 1.56 10.74
N CYS A 154 -17.61 0.45 11.40
CA CYS A 154 -16.21 0.08 11.62
C CYS A 154 -15.46 -0.38 10.36
N ASP A 155 -16.15 -0.69 9.26
CA ASP A 155 -15.53 -0.99 7.96
C ASP A 155 -15.15 0.31 7.20
N LEU A 156 -15.65 1.47 7.65
CA LEU A 156 -15.60 2.75 6.93
C LEU A 156 -14.83 3.86 7.65
N PHE A 157 -14.53 3.67 8.94
CA PHE A 157 -13.92 4.68 9.80
C PHE A 157 -13.23 4.00 10.99
N ASP A 158 -11.97 4.35 11.28
CA ASP A 158 -11.13 3.63 12.23
C ASP A 158 -10.44 4.50 13.30
N GLU A 159 -9.54 3.89 14.08
CA GLU A 159 -8.77 4.58 15.11
C GLU A 159 -7.73 5.55 14.51
N ASP A 160 -7.16 5.26 13.33
CA ASP A 160 -6.18 6.10 12.67
C ASP A 160 -6.82 7.39 12.13
N ASP A 161 -8.06 7.32 11.61
CA ASP A 161 -8.89 8.48 11.27
C ASP A 161 -9.13 9.39 12.49
N CYS A 162 -9.48 8.81 13.64
CA CYS A 162 -9.69 9.54 14.88
C CYS A 162 -8.39 10.25 15.33
N VAL A 163 -7.26 9.56 15.28
CA VAL A 163 -5.93 10.11 15.60
C VAL A 163 -5.54 11.21 14.61
N ALA A 164 -5.86 11.07 13.33
CA ALA A 164 -5.61 12.08 12.30
C ALA A 164 -6.44 13.35 12.52
N ILE A 165 -7.71 13.22 12.90
CA ILE A 165 -8.58 14.34 13.29
C ILE A 165 -8.03 15.03 14.55
N LEU A 166 -7.71 14.28 15.62
CA LEU A 166 -7.17 14.85 16.85
C LEU A 166 -5.83 15.59 16.63
N ALA A 167 -4.95 15.04 15.78
CA ALA A 167 -3.69 15.69 15.43
C ALA A 167 -3.90 17.03 14.68
N ASN A 168 -5.02 17.19 13.99
CA ASN A 168 -5.38 18.39 13.24
C ASN A 168 -6.49 19.21 13.92
N LEU A 169 -6.85 18.93 15.16
CA LEU A 169 -8.06 19.47 15.79
C LEU A 169 -8.10 21.00 15.80
N ASP A 170 -6.96 21.68 15.97
CA ASP A 170 -6.88 23.16 15.94
C ASP A 170 -7.00 23.75 14.52
N ASN A 171 -6.77 22.95 13.48
CA ASN A 171 -6.73 23.39 12.08
C ASN A 171 -8.06 23.18 11.33
N ILE A 172 -9.01 22.43 11.91
CA ILE A 172 -10.31 22.14 11.30
C ILE A 172 -11.27 23.31 11.54
N SER A 173 -11.58 24.07 10.49
CA SER A 173 -12.51 25.21 10.56
C SER A 173 -13.88 24.89 9.95
N ASP A 174 -13.92 24.10 8.88
CA ASP A 174 -15.12 23.77 8.09
C ASP A 174 -15.16 22.27 7.73
N ALA A 175 -16.31 21.76 7.27
CA ALA A 175 -16.44 20.37 6.83
C ALA A 175 -15.51 20.03 5.65
N PRO A 176 -15.33 20.87 4.61
CA PRO A 176 -14.39 20.60 3.52
C PRO A 176 -12.93 20.40 3.96
N SER A 177 -12.46 21.03 5.04
CA SER A 177 -11.09 20.81 5.55
C SER A 177 -10.83 19.36 5.97
N LEU A 178 -11.86 18.63 6.44
CA LEU A 178 -11.76 17.22 6.85
C LEU A 178 -11.42 16.29 5.67
N ARG A 179 -11.78 16.64 4.43
CA ARG A 179 -11.43 15.84 3.23
C ARG A 179 -9.92 15.67 3.05
N ASN A 180 -9.12 16.61 3.55
CA ASN A 180 -7.65 16.51 3.50
C ASN A 180 -7.04 15.71 4.66
N ILE A 181 -7.87 15.24 5.60
CA ILE A 181 -7.46 14.57 6.84
C ILE A 181 -7.87 13.09 6.80
N VAL A 182 -9.16 12.82 6.57
CA VAL A 182 -9.76 11.47 6.48
C VAL A 182 -10.07 11.03 5.04
N GLY A 183 -9.85 11.89 4.05
CA GLY A 183 -10.01 11.55 2.63
C GLY A 183 -11.41 11.81 2.08
N GLY A 184 -11.86 10.95 1.16
CA GLY A 184 -13.19 11.05 0.55
C GLY A 184 -14.31 10.78 1.55
N GLU A 185 -15.55 11.09 1.15
CA GLU A 185 -16.72 10.63 1.89
C GLU A 185 -17.00 9.16 1.58
N CYS A 186 -17.07 8.33 2.63
CA CYS A 186 -17.54 6.95 2.58
C CYS A 186 -19.08 6.89 2.41
N PHE A 187 -19.80 7.91 2.87
CA PHE A 187 -21.24 8.09 2.70
C PHE A 187 -21.62 9.58 2.72
N VAL A 188 -22.79 9.90 2.18
CA VAL A 188 -23.26 11.29 2.02
C VAL A 188 -23.46 11.97 3.38
N GLY A 189 -22.79 13.10 3.61
CA GLY A 189 -22.94 13.92 4.82
C GLY A 189 -21.99 13.54 5.95
N GLN A 190 -20.99 12.68 5.69
CA GLN A 190 -20.00 12.27 6.69
C GLN A 190 -19.18 13.46 7.19
N LEU A 191 -18.76 14.36 6.30
CA LEU A 191 -17.90 15.49 6.69
C LEU A 191 -18.67 16.54 7.49
N GLU A 192 -19.93 16.82 7.14
CA GLU A 192 -20.82 17.69 7.91
C GLU A 192 -21.09 17.11 9.30
N TRP A 193 -21.33 15.80 9.41
CA TRP A 193 -21.53 15.13 10.69
C TRP A 193 -20.27 15.20 11.57
N LEU A 194 -19.10 14.86 11.02
CA LEU A 194 -17.82 14.95 11.73
C LEU A 194 -17.51 16.39 12.17
N HIS A 195 -17.73 17.38 11.30
CA HIS A 195 -17.52 18.79 11.64
C HIS A 195 -18.44 19.24 12.78
N LYS A 196 -19.73 18.87 12.73
CA LYS A 196 -20.67 19.12 13.81
C LYS A 196 -20.23 18.46 15.12
N TRP A 197 -19.85 17.19 15.09
CA TRP A 197 -19.37 16.47 16.27
C TRP A 197 -18.13 17.15 16.88
N ILE A 198 -17.19 17.60 16.05
CA ILE A 198 -15.99 18.34 16.49
C ILE A 198 -16.35 19.68 17.15
N CYS A 199 -17.34 20.41 16.61
CA CYS A 199 -17.85 21.65 17.22
C CYS A 199 -18.52 21.39 18.59
N ASP A 200 -19.31 20.32 18.71
CA ASP A 200 -19.98 19.94 19.96
C ASP A 200 -18.95 19.45 21.01
N PHE A 201 -17.92 18.70 20.58
CA PHE A 201 -16.79 18.26 21.41
C PHE A 201 -15.96 19.45 21.94
N ARG A 202 -15.59 20.40 21.07
CA ARG A 202 -14.86 21.63 21.45
C ARG A 202 -15.61 22.41 22.53
N THR A 203 -16.92 22.61 22.34
CA THR A 203 -17.79 23.31 23.29
C THR A 203 -17.82 22.60 24.65
N SER A 204 -17.94 21.27 24.63
CA SER A 204 -17.94 20.44 25.85
C SER A 204 -16.60 20.47 26.59
N ALA A 205 -15.48 20.32 25.87
CA ALA A 205 -14.13 20.35 26.46
C ALA A 205 -13.78 21.70 27.10
N THR A 206 -14.24 22.82 26.52
CA THR A 206 -14.10 24.16 27.11
C THR A 206 -14.88 24.28 28.43
N HIS A 207 -16.07 23.68 28.52
CA HIS A 207 -16.88 23.69 29.73
C HIS A 207 -16.21 22.89 30.87
N THR A 208 -15.63 21.72 30.58
CA THR A 208 -14.94 20.90 31.58
C THR A 208 -13.69 21.60 32.16
N ARG A 209 -12.93 22.34 31.33
CA ARG A 209 -11.77 23.11 31.79
C ARG A 209 -12.14 24.31 32.69
N SER A 210 -13.28 24.96 32.46
CA SER A 210 -13.71 26.10 33.28
C SER A 210 -14.07 25.68 34.72
N ILE A 211 -14.65 24.49 34.89
CA ILE A 211 -15.01 23.90 36.20
C ILE A 211 -13.75 23.52 36.99
N ALA A 212 -12.73 22.95 36.34
CA ALA A 212 -11.50 22.51 37.00
C ALA A 212 -10.64 23.66 37.58
N THR A 213 -10.91 24.92 37.20
CA THR A 213 -10.08 26.08 37.59
C THR A 213 -10.51 26.72 38.94
N GLN A 214 -11.49 26.15 39.65
CA GLN A 214 -11.94 26.64 40.97
C GLN A 214 -11.48 25.77 42.16
N GLY A 215 -10.29 25.16 42.06
CA GLY A 215 -9.59 24.54 43.20
C GLY A 215 -8.69 25.54 43.95
N PRO A 216 -8.53 25.42 45.29
CA PRO A 216 -7.87 26.46 46.10
C PRO A 216 -6.36 26.55 45.85
N ALA A 217 -5.86 27.78 45.78
CA ALA A 217 -4.45 28.09 45.52
C ALA A 217 -3.51 27.61 46.65
N ALA A 218 -2.72 26.57 46.38
CA ALA A 218 -1.65 26.12 47.28
C ALA A 218 -0.40 27.04 47.15
N SER A 219 0.01 27.63 48.26
CA SER A 219 1.09 28.62 48.30
C SER A 219 2.49 28.07 48.00
N LYS A 220 3.30 28.92 47.35
CA LYS A 220 4.74 28.73 47.12
C LYS A 220 5.49 28.34 48.41
N LYS A 221 6.43 27.39 48.31
CA LYS A 221 7.67 27.39 49.09
C LYS A 221 8.78 26.57 48.43
N SER A 222 10.01 26.80 48.89
CA SER A 222 11.22 26.75 48.07
C SER A 222 12.17 25.58 48.35
N ARG A 223 12.85 25.16 47.27
CA ARG A 223 14.15 24.47 47.18
C ARG A 223 15.06 24.58 48.42
N SER A 224 15.53 23.43 48.90
CA SER A 224 16.88 23.28 49.47
C SER A 224 17.38 21.82 49.31
N THR A 225 18.68 21.63 49.45
CA THR A 225 19.44 20.40 49.12
C THR A 225 20.28 19.96 50.34
N VAL A 226 20.92 18.78 50.27
CA VAL A 226 22.16 18.36 50.98
C VAL A 226 22.02 17.34 52.14
N LEU A 227 22.27 16.07 51.78
CA LEU A 227 23.19 15.07 52.36
C LEU A 227 23.14 14.55 53.83
N VAL A 228 23.26 13.21 53.88
CA VAL A 228 24.16 12.37 54.72
C VAL A 228 23.61 11.69 56.00
N THR A 229 23.99 10.42 56.06
CA THR A 229 23.77 9.29 57.00
C THR A 229 24.76 9.36 58.20
N PRO A 230 24.99 8.35 59.10
CA PRO A 230 24.56 6.93 59.09
C PRO A 230 24.25 6.26 60.47
N LYS A 231 24.09 4.91 60.42
CA LYS A 231 24.15 3.89 61.51
C LYS A 231 22.86 3.68 62.34
N GLU A 232 22.51 2.47 62.82
CA GLU A 232 23.03 1.08 62.66
C GLU A 232 21.82 0.11 62.97
N ALA A 233 21.81 -1.24 62.91
CA ALA A 233 22.85 -2.28 62.81
C ALA A 233 22.31 -3.62 62.20
N LEU A 234 23.23 -4.57 61.97
CA LEU A 234 23.14 -6.05 62.10
C LEU A 234 21.88 -6.86 61.66
N VAL A 235 22.06 -7.81 60.72
CA VAL A 235 22.13 -9.28 60.97
C VAL A 235 22.56 -10.04 59.71
N VAL A 236 23.53 -10.94 59.86
CA VAL A 236 24.08 -11.78 58.78
C VAL A 236 23.25 -13.07 58.62
N ARG A 237 22.87 -13.40 57.38
CA ARG A 237 22.52 -14.79 56.98
C ARG A 237 23.34 -15.20 55.77
N LYS A 238 24.21 -16.21 55.94
CA LYS A 238 24.97 -16.84 54.86
C LYS A 238 24.00 -17.49 53.86
N ARG A 239 24.17 -17.21 52.55
CA ARG A 239 23.56 -18.02 51.48
C ARG A 239 24.61 -18.97 50.92
N VAL A 240 24.26 -20.24 50.82
CA VAL A 240 25.05 -21.29 50.16
C VAL A 240 25.04 -21.03 48.65
N HIS A 241 26.20 -21.20 48.00
CA HIS A 241 26.35 -21.08 46.55
C HIS A 241 26.13 -22.45 45.90
N ILE A 242 25.23 -22.55 44.93
CA ILE A 242 24.99 -23.74 44.11
C ILE A 242 25.43 -23.41 42.68
N PRO A 243 26.16 -24.30 41.97
CA PRO A 243 26.60 -24.04 40.59
C PRO A 243 25.43 -23.69 39.66
N GLY A 244 25.64 -22.68 38.81
CA GLY A 244 24.55 -22.00 38.11
C GLY A 244 23.90 -22.84 37.02
N GLN A 245 22.58 -23.07 37.15
CA GLN A 245 21.73 -23.21 35.97
C GLN A 245 21.74 -21.88 35.18
N PRO A 246 21.76 -21.91 33.83
CA PRO A 246 21.69 -20.69 33.03
C PRO A 246 20.41 -19.92 33.35
N SER A 247 20.53 -18.64 33.69
CA SER A 247 19.37 -17.84 34.10
C SER A 247 18.32 -17.78 32.98
N LYS A 248 17.04 -17.64 33.34
CA LYS A 248 15.94 -17.50 32.36
C LYS A 248 16.18 -16.39 31.32
N LYS A 249 16.98 -15.36 31.65
CA LYS A 249 17.39 -14.29 30.72
C LYS A 249 18.40 -14.77 29.67
N ALA A 250 19.34 -15.65 30.03
CA ALA A 250 20.31 -16.22 29.09
C ALA A 250 19.63 -17.15 28.07
N GLN A 251 18.75 -18.04 28.54
CA GLN A 251 17.95 -18.93 27.69
C GLN A 251 17.07 -18.14 26.71
N ALA A 252 16.48 -17.02 27.14
CA ALA A 252 15.70 -16.14 26.28
C ALA A 252 16.57 -15.40 25.24
N ALA A 253 17.78 -14.98 25.60
CA ALA A 253 18.71 -14.33 24.66
C ALA A 253 19.18 -15.29 23.56
N GLU A 254 19.54 -16.52 23.93
CA GLU A 254 19.96 -17.56 22.98
C GLU A 254 18.83 -18.00 22.04
N THR A 255 17.60 -18.11 22.56
CA THR A 255 16.40 -18.36 21.74
C THR A 255 16.15 -17.24 20.73
N ARG A 256 16.28 -15.97 21.14
CA ARG A 256 16.15 -14.81 20.24
C ARG A 256 17.23 -14.80 19.16
N HIS A 257 18.48 -15.12 19.50
CA HIS A 257 19.59 -15.21 18.55
C HIS A 257 19.32 -16.29 17.48
N ARG A 258 18.84 -17.47 17.89
CA ARG A 258 18.47 -18.55 16.97
C ARG A 258 17.35 -18.15 15.99
N VAL A 259 16.28 -17.51 16.50
CA VAL A 259 15.18 -17.01 15.66
C VAL A 259 15.65 -15.91 14.70
N SER A 260 16.54 -15.02 15.16
CA SER A 260 17.12 -13.97 14.32
C SER A 260 17.93 -14.55 13.14
N LEU A 261 18.77 -15.56 13.40
CA LEU A 261 19.53 -16.26 12.36
C LEU A 261 18.62 -17.00 11.37
N GLU A 262 17.55 -17.62 11.84
CA GLU A 262 16.59 -18.30 10.95
C GLU A 262 15.84 -17.31 10.06
N ASN A 263 15.40 -16.18 10.62
CA ASN A 263 14.77 -15.11 9.86
C ASN A 263 15.72 -14.47 8.85
N GLN A 264 16.99 -14.27 9.22
CA GLN A 264 18.02 -13.76 8.30
C GLN A 264 18.23 -14.73 7.13
N ARG A 265 18.36 -16.04 7.38
CA ARG A 265 18.51 -17.05 6.31
C ARG A 265 17.28 -17.11 5.40
N LYS A 266 16.06 -16.95 5.94
CA LYS A 266 14.83 -16.84 5.14
C LYS A 266 14.81 -15.57 4.28
N ALA A 267 15.27 -14.44 4.80
CA ALA A 267 15.38 -13.20 4.04
C ALA A 267 16.43 -13.32 2.91
N GLU A 268 17.61 -13.87 3.19
CA GLU A 268 18.66 -14.14 2.20
C GLU A 268 18.17 -15.10 1.10
N GLN A 269 17.43 -16.16 1.46
CA GLN A 269 16.79 -17.06 0.50
C GLN A 269 15.71 -16.34 -0.34
N ALA A 270 14.89 -15.48 0.26
CA ALA A 270 13.87 -14.72 -0.46
C ALA A 270 14.49 -13.74 -1.47
N ILE A 271 15.59 -13.07 -1.10
CA ILE A 271 16.37 -12.21 -2.01
C ILE A 271 16.94 -13.05 -3.16
N HIS A 272 17.62 -14.16 -2.89
CA HIS A 272 18.18 -15.02 -3.93
C HIS A 272 17.10 -15.59 -4.87
N ILE A 273 15.90 -15.92 -4.37
CA ILE A 273 14.78 -16.38 -5.20
C ILE A 273 14.24 -15.24 -6.08
N LYS A 274 14.17 -14.01 -5.55
CA LYS A 274 13.77 -12.82 -6.30
C LYS A 274 14.78 -12.51 -7.42
N ASP A 275 16.06 -12.46 -7.09
CA ASP A 275 17.14 -12.15 -8.05
C ASP A 275 17.21 -13.22 -9.16
N ALA A 276 17.09 -14.50 -8.81
CA ALA A 276 17.02 -15.59 -9.79
C ALA A 276 15.76 -15.54 -10.67
N ARG A 277 14.63 -15.06 -10.14
CA ARG A 277 13.41 -14.81 -10.94
C ARG A 277 13.65 -13.64 -11.90
N GLU A 278 14.18 -12.52 -11.42
CA GLU A 278 14.46 -11.33 -12.25
C GLU A 278 15.45 -11.63 -13.37
N HIS A 279 16.51 -12.40 -13.10
CA HIS A 279 17.46 -12.83 -14.13
C HIS A 279 16.79 -13.70 -15.21
N GLN A 280 15.97 -14.68 -14.82
CA GLN A 280 15.21 -15.50 -15.77
C GLN A 280 14.23 -14.65 -16.60
N LEU A 281 13.58 -13.64 -16.01
CA LEU A 281 12.69 -12.75 -16.77
C LEU A 281 13.47 -11.97 -17.82
N ALA A 282 14.64 -11.44 -17.48
CA ALA A 282 15.53 -10.76 -18.42
C ALA A 282 15.96 -11.69 -19.57
N GLU A 283 16.41 -12.92 -19.28
CA GLU A 283 16.78 -13.92 -20.30
C GLU A 283 15.64 -14.24 -21.27
N ILE A 284 14.41 -14.43 -20.76
CA ILE A 284 13.23 -14.73 -21.59
C ILE A 284 12.89 -13.56 -22.51
N VAL A 285 12.90 -12.34 -21.98
CA VAL A 285 12.59 -11.12 -22.75
C VAL A 285 13.68 -10.86 -23.80
N GLU A 286 14.96 -10.92 -23.43
CA GLU A 286 16.09 -10.67 -24.35
C GLU A 286 16.12 -11.69 -25.49
N ALA A 287 16.00 -12.99 -25.18
CA ALA A 287 15.97 -14.03 -26.20
C ALA A 287 14.81 -13.86 -27.20
N SER A 288 13.65 -13.41 -26.72
CA SER A 288 12.49 -13.17 -27.59
C SER A 288 12.57 -11.84 -28.33
N TRP A 289 13.20 -10.79 -27.78
CA TRP A 289 13.45 -9.55 -28.50
C TRP A 289 14.43 -9.79 -29.64
N ALA A 290 15.49 -10.58 -29.41
CA ALA A 290 16.40 -11.02 -30.47
C ALA A 290 15.66 -11.80 -31.57
N ALA A 291 14.84 -12.79 -31.20
CA ALA A 291 14.06 -13.58 -32.16
C ALA A 291 13.01 -12.75 -32.93
N ASN A 292 12.36 -11.78 -32.28
CA ASN A 292 11.37 -10.92 -32.93
C ASN A 292 12.04 -9.87 -33.84
N ALA A 293 13.19 -9.31 -33.44
CA ALA A 293 14.00 -8.44 -34.30
C ALA A 293 14.52 -9.20 -35.54
N GLU A 294 14.94 -10.47 -35.38
CA GLU A 294 15.34 -11.32 -36.49
C GLU A 294 14.15 -11.69 -37.40
N ARG A 295 12.95 -11.90 -36.85
CA ARG A 295 11.73 -12.06 -37.66
C ARG A 295 11.41 -10.79 -38.45
N LEU A 296 11.43 -9.62 -37.80
CA LEU A 296 11.15 -8.33 -38.44
C LEU A 296 12.17 -7.99 -39.54
N SER A 297 13.45 -8.34 -39.36
CA SER A 297 14.48 -8.14 -40.39
C SER A 297 14.35 -9.09 -41.58
N ARG A 298 13.75 -10.27 -41.40
CA ARG A 298 13.39 -11.21 -42.47
C ARG A 298 12.06 -10.89 -43.17
N GLU A 299 11.20 -10.08 -42.53
CA GLU A 299 9.92 -9.58 -43.06
C GLU A 299 10.04 -8.19 -43.72
N ALA A 300 11.22 -7.56 -43.70
CA ALA A 300 11.48 -6.29 -44.39
C ALA A 300 11.68 -6.52 -45.91
N PRO A 301 11.09 -5.66 -46.78
CA PRO A 301 11.16 -5.79 -48.24
C PRO A 301 12.51 -5.39 -48.85
#